data_AF-A0A7W3THI9-F1
#
_entry.id   AF-A0A7W3THI9-F1
#
_cell.length_a   1.000
_cell.length_b   1.000
_cell.length_c   1.000
_cell.angle_alpha   90.00
_cell.angle_beta   90.00
_cell.angle_gamma   90.00
#
_symmetry.space_group_name_H-M   'P 1'
#
loop_
_entity.id
_entity.type
_entity.pdbx_description
1 polymer ?
#
loop_
_entity_poly.entity_id
_entity_poly.type
_entity_poly.pdbx_seq_one_letter_code
_entity_poly.pdbx_strand_id
1 'polypeptide(L)'
;MRIAASLRRRDPRLLISERECRLLAPGITAWLARGVSEAEVVRALCQGLPTVLRGRAAGILAWRLREHLPPPVSVAASAPPVTP
;
A
#
# COMPACT_ATOMS: atom_id res chain seq x y z
N MET A 1 10.59 5.11 -9.45
CA MET A 1 9.37 4.56 -8.82
C MET A 1 8.43 5.71 -8.42
N ARG A 2 7.24 5.81 -9.02
CA ARG A 2 6.33 6.98 -8.87
C ARG A 2 5.63 7.04 -7.50
N ILE A 3 5.35 5.87 -6.90
CA ILE A 3 4.65 5.71 -5.62
C ILE A 3 5.40 6.37 -4.45
N ALA A 4 6.73 6.27 -4.36
CA ALA A 4 7.49 6.90 -3.28
C ALA A 4 7.37 8.43 -3.29
N ALA A 5 7.36 9.05 -4.47
CA ALA A 5 7.13 10.47 -4.62
C ALA A 5 5.69 10.87 -4.23
N SER A 6 4.71 10.00 -4.49
CA SER A 6 3.31 10.21 -4.06
C SER A 6 3.16 10.09 -2.55
N LEU A 7 3.83 9.13 -1.90
CA LEU A 7 3.86 8.99 -0.44
C LEU A 7 4.43 10.24 0.22
N ARG A 8 5.58 10.74 -0.27
CA ARG A 8 6.20 11.96 0.26
C ARG A 8 5.33 13.21 0.07
N ARG A 9 4.55 13.28 -1.02
CA ARG A 9 3.58 14.37 -1.24
C ARG A 9 2.38 14.29 -0.32
N ARG A 10 1.93 13.08 0.01
CA ARG A 10 0.78 12.84 0.89
C ARG A 10 1.14 13.04 2.37
N ASP A 11 2.33 12.60 2.75
CA ASP A 11 2.89 12.81 4.09
C ASP A 11 4.40 13.06 3.98
N PRO A 12 4.86 14.31 4.21
CA PRO A 12 6.28 14.65 4.10
C PRO A 12 7.14 13.98 5.18
N ARG A 13 6.55 13.40 6.23
CA ARG A 13 7.26 12.63 7.26
C ARG A 13 7.73 11.27 6.75
N LEU A 14 7.17 10.79 5.64
CA LEU A 14 7.60 9.57 4.94
C LEU A 14 8.81 9.85 4.05
N LEU A 15 9.94 10.19 4.68
CA LEU A 15 11.22 10.28 3.99
C LEU A 15 11.75 8.87 3.71
N ILE A 16 11.48 8.38 2.50
CA ILE A 16 11.89 7.04 2.04
C ILE A 16 13.11 7.19 1.12
N SER A 17 14.21 6.55 1.50
CA SER A 17 15.42 6.47 0.69
C SER A 17 15.25 5.51 -0.49
N GLU A 18 16.11 5.59 -1.50
CA GLU A 18 16.04 4.68 -2.65
C GLU A 18 16.17 3.19 -2.25
N ARG A 19 17.02 2.89 -1.26
CA ARG A 19 17.16 1.54 -0.69
C ARG A 19 15.86 1.06 -0.07
N GLU A 20 15.17 1.93 0.66
CA GLU A 20 13.89 1.62 1.28
C GLU A 20 12.79 1.45 0.23
N CYS A 21 12.82 2.24 -0.83
CA CYS A 21 11.96 2.11 -2.00
C CYS A 21 12.09 0.70 -2.62
N ARG A 22 13.33 0.19 -2.76
CA ARG A 22 13.61 -1.18 -3.21
C ARG A 22 13.08 -2.26 -2.26
N LEU A 23 13.10 -2.02 -0.96
CA LEU A 23 12.51 -2.95 0.02
C LEU A 23 10.97 -3.00 -0.07
N LEU A 24 10.34 -1.88 -0.41
CA LEU A 24 8.88 -1.79 -0.55
C LEU A 24 8.38 -2.32 -1.89
N ALA A 25 9.21 -2.28 -2.93
CA ALA A 25 8.87 -2.73 -4.29
C ALA A 25 8.16 -4.10 -4.34
N PRO A 26 8.67 -5.19 -3.73
CA PRO A 26 8.00 -6.49 -3.78
C PRO A 26 6.60 -6.48 -3.13
N GLY A 27 6.43 -5.78 -2.00
CA GLY A 27 5.13 -5.67 -1.34
C GLY A 27 4.13 -4.87 -2.18
N ILE A 28 4.57 -3.78 -2.81
CA ILE A 28 3.75 -2.99 -3.73
C ILE A 28 3.35 -3.83 -4.94
N THR A 29 4.29 -4.54 -5.57
CA THR A 29 4.00 -5.43 -6.70
C THR A 29 2.97 -6.49 -6.32
N ALA A 30 3.02 -7.03 -5.10
CA ALA A 30 2.04 -8.00 -4.62
C ALA A 30 0.62 -7.43 -4.47
N TRP A 31 0.48 -6.13 -4.17
CA TRP A 31 -0.81 -5.43 -4.16
C TRP A 31 -1.30 -5.13 -5.58
N LEU A 32 -0.41 -4.65 -6.44
CA LEU A 32 -0.74 -4.39 -7.85
C LEU A 32 -1.18 -5.67 -8.57
N ALA A 33 -0.49 -6.79 -8.31
CA ALA A 33 -0.84 -8.11 -8.85
C ALA A 33 -2.22 -8.62 -8.39
N ARG A 34 -2.77 -8.06 -7.30
CA ARG A 34 -4.12 -8.33 -6.82
C ARG A 34 -5.18 -7.36 -7.38
N GLY A 35 -4.80 -6.53 -8.34
CA GLY A 35 -5.69 -5.55 -8.97
C GLY A 35 -5.85 -4.24 -8.20
N VAL A 36 -5.04 -3.99 -7.16
CA VAL A 36 -5.09 -2.72 -6.42
C VAL A 36 -4.35 -1.64 -7.20
N SER A 37 -4.97 -0.47 -7.38
CA SER A 37 -4.35 0.65 -8.10
C SER A 37 -3.26 1.34 -7.28
N GLU A 38 -2.27 1.98 -7.92
CA GLU A 38 -1.20 2.73 -7.22
C GLU A 38 -1.76 3.77 -6.23
N ALA A 39 -2.81 4.48 -6.62
CA ALA A 39 -3.45 5.49 -5.77
C ALA A 39 -4.09 4.87 -4.52
N GLU A 40 -4.65 3.67 -4.64
CA GLU A 40 -5.22 2.92 -3.52
C GLU A 40 -4.16 2.34 -2.61
N VAL A 41 -3.06 1.84 -3.16
CA VAL A 41 -1.89 1.44 -2.38
C VAL A 41 -1.41 2.64 -1.55
N VAL A 42 -1.18 3.80 -2.17
CA VAL A 42 -0.76 5.01 -1.46
C VAL A 42 -1.79 5.43 -0.40
N ARG A 43 -3.08 5.38 -0.71
CA ARG A 43 -4.16 5.70 0.24
C ARG A 43 -4.13 4.75 1.43
N ALA A 44 -4.10 3.44 1.20
CA ALA A 44 -4.09 2.41 2.25
C ALA A 44 -2.85 2.50 3.13
N LEU A 45 -1.69 2.77 2.54
CA LEU A 45 -0.44 2.96 3.26
C LEU A 45 -0.44 4.20 4.15
N CYS A 46 -1.06 5.30 3.69
CA CYS A 46 -1.19 6.52 4.47
C CYS A 46 -2.37 6.50 5.48
N GLN A 47 -3.37 5.62 5.29
CA GLN A 47 -4.57 5.58 6.13
C GLN A 47 -4.28 4.97 7.50
N GLY A 48 -4.44 5.75 8.57
CA GLY A 48 -4.25 5.27 9.94
C GLY A 48 -2.78 5.20 10.36
N LEU A 49 -1.88 5.94 9.70
CA LEU A 49 -0.51 6.09 10.18
C LEU A 49 -0.52 6.65 11.62
N PRO A 50 0.38 6.17 12.49
CA PRO A 50 0.48 6.74 13.83
C PRO A 50 0.90 8.20 13.75
N THR A 51 0.30 9.04 14.61
CA THR A 51 0.60 10.48 14.68
C THR A 51 2.09 10.76 14.86
N VAL A 52 2.80 9.84 15.52
CA VAL A 52 4.26 9.86 15.68
C VAL A 52 4.84 8.60 15.02
N LEU A 53 5.59 8.80 13.94
CA LEU A 53 6.38 7.74 13.32
C LEU A 53 7.63 7.51 14.16
N ARG A 54 7.55 6.61 15.14
CA ARG A 54 8.70 6.19 15.94
C ARG A 54 9.43 5.05 15.18
N GLY A 55 10.38 5.41 14.33
CA GLY A 55 11.22 4.46 13.59
C GLY A 55 11.37 4.77 12.10
N ARG A 56 11.94 3.83 11.34
CA ARG A 56 12.08 3.96 9.86
C ARG A 56 10.70 3.83 9.20
N ALA A 57 10.24 4.89 8.55
CA ALA A 57 8.96 4.93 7.84
C ALA A 57 8.76 3.73 6.90
N ALA A 58 9.82 3.33 6.19
CA ALA A 58 9.77 2.18 5.30
C ALA A 58 9.51 0.85 5.98
N GLY A 59 9.97 0.66 7.22
CA GLY A 59 9.68 -0.55 7.99
C GLY A 59 8.19 -0.67 8.33
N ILE A 60 7.58 0.45 8.73
CA ILE A 60 6.13 0.53 9.01
C ILE A 60 5.33 0.24 7.74
N LEU A 61 5.73 0.84 6.61
CA LEU A 61 5.08 0.62 5.31
C LEU A 61 5.23 -0.83 4.84
N ALA A 62 6.40 -1.45 5.02
CA ALA A 62 6.63 -2.84 4.65
C ALA A 62 5.76 -3.79 5.50
N TRP A 63 5.68 -3.54 6.80
CA TRP A 63 4.79 -4.29 7.70
C TRP A 63 3.33 -4.15 7.26
N ARG A 64 2.87 -2.93 6.92
CA ARG A 64 1.50 -2.72 6.43
C ARG A 64 1.21 -3.38 5.10
N LEU A 65 2.14 -3.33 4.15
CA LEU A 65 1.99 -4.03 2.87
C LEU A 65 1.79 -5.53 3.07
N ARG A 66 2.41 -6.09 4.11
CA ARG A 66 2.28 -7.51 4.44
C ARG A 66 1.00 -7.80 5.22
N GLU A 67 0.66 -6.98 6.21
CA GLU A 67 -0.49 -7.19 7.10
C GLU A 67 -1.83 -6.87 6.43
N HIS A 68 -1.89 -5.79 5.66
CA HIS A 68 -3.10 -5.37 4.94
C HIS A 68 -3.16 -5.94 3.52
N LEU A 69 -2.29 -6.90 3.17
CA LEU A 69 -2.30 -7.52 1.86
C LEU A 69 -3.69 -8.14 1.62
N PRO A 70 -4.49 -7.63 0.66
CA PRO A 70 -5.80 -8.20 0.44
C PRO A 70 -5.66 -9.69 0.09
N PRO A 71 -6.60 -10.56 0.48
CA PRO A 71 -6.61 -11.92 -0.03
C PRO A 71 -6.56 -11.86 -1.57
N PRO A 72 -5.86 -12.80 -2.23
CA PRO A 72 -5.92 -12.86 -3.69
C PRO A 72 -7.39 -12.86 -4.07
N VAL A 73 -7.80 -11.91 -4.92
CA VAL A 73 -9.15 -11.88 -5.47
C VAL A 73 -9.35 -13.21 -6.18
N SER A 74 -9.99 -14.15 -5.48
CA SER A 74 -10.63 -15.27 -6.14
C SER A 74 -11.65 -14.60 -7.04
N VAL A 75 -11.51 -14.81 -8.35
CA VAL A 75 -12.50 -14.39 -9.34
C VAL A 75 -13.75 -15.26 -9.11
N ALA A 76 -14.38 -15.13 -7.95
CA ALA A 76 -15.73 -15.59 -7.69
C ALA A 76 -16.62 -14.41 -8.07
N ALA A 77 -16.96 -14.43 -9.36
CA ALA A 77 -18.06 -13.75 -10.02
C ALA A 77 -18.70 -12.56 -9.29
N SER A 78 -18.72 -11.41 -9.96
CA SER A 78 -19.86 -10.50 -9.91
C SER A 78 -21.15 -11.31 -10.06
N ALA A 79 -21.80 -11.66 -8.96
CA ALA A 79 -23.23 -11.88 -8.96
C ALA A 79 -23.82 -10.59 -8.37
N PRO A 80 -24.44 -9.71 -9.18
CA PRO A 80 -25.27 -8.67 -8.60
C PRO A 80 -26.38 -9.37 -7.78
N PRO A 81 -26.82 -8.79 -6.66
CA PRO A 81 -28.00 -9.29 -5.98
C PRO A 81 -29.16 -9.16 -6.96
N VAL A 82 -29.64 -10.30 -7.46
CA VAL A 82 -30.94 -10.36 -8.12
C VAL A 82 -31.98 -10.05 -7.04
N THR A 83 -32.44 -8.80 -7.02
CA THR A 83 -33.61 -8.39 -6.24
C THR A 83 -34.87 -8.97 -6.89
N PRO A 84 -35.78 -9.59 -6.11
CA PRO A 84 -37.05 -10.13 -6.61
C PRO A 84 -38.02 -9.03 -7.08
#